data_AF-A0A7W3X7W8-F1
#
_entry.id   AF-A0A7W3X7W8-F1
#
_cell.length_a   1.000
_cell.length_b   1.000
_cell.length_c   1.000
_cell.angle_alpha   90.00
_cell.angle_beta   90.00
_cell.angle_gamma   90.00
#
_symmetry.space_group_name_H-M   'P 1'
#
loop_
_entity.id
_entity.type
_entity.pdbx_description
1 polymer ?
#
loop_
_entity_poly.entity_id
_entity_poly.type
_entity_poly.pdbx_seq_one_letter_code
_entity_poly.pdbx_strand_id
1 'polypeptide(L)'
;MIKIAFASCCRYEAFPHIPHELKQPEWKAIQDVSPDYLFLLGDNIYMDYGVRFFSQEPVGSPEKLGLDAFEIKMNAKYSQQFSVPNFKNLISEMRTKNALFATWDDHDFAWDNACGNEVPDDKKVVSTNLFKKWVLGQSEPDNSPIYRYVDLPENNPIARFIILDNRSYSERINLHSDGEDEFTSASEGKSMLGVEQLTFLLEKMQHDLPHTFICAGLSLTQGSENWSKYEEEYDVFSQAVDTSNSNVFYVAGDIHKNKLLKPNFKRPCYEVISSGISINYLGLPADFDDCHNWGIIEFDINQVSVQFNKAKINDVGGIQKIKSRTYQLLR
;
A
#
# COMPACT_ATOMS: atom_id res chain seq x y z
N MET A 1 18.29 15.48 6.58
CA MET A 1 17.63 14.36 5.89
C MET A 1 16.21 14.27 6.39
N ILE A 2 15.27 14.16 5.45
CA ILE A 2 13.85 13.92 5.72
C ILE A 2 13.66 12.42 5.92
N LYS A 3 12.85 12.04 6.91
CA LYS A 3 12.56 10.66 7.26
C LYS A 3 11.09 10.34 7.01
N ILE A 4 10.85 9.34 6.17
CA ILE A 4 9.52 8.80 5.89
C ILE A 4 9.44 7.40 6.47
N ALA A 5 8.45 7.15 7.32
CA ALA A 5 8.02 5.78 7.62
C ALA A 5 6.96 5.35 6.61
N PHE A 6 7.01 4.11 6.15
CA PHE A 6 5.98 3.55 5.27
C PHE A 6 5.66 2.11 5.61
N ALA A 7 4.40 1.74 5.44
CA ALA A 7 3.88 0.41 5.76
C ALA A 7 2.59 0.11 4.98
N SER A 8 2.29 -1.18 4.83
CA SER A 8 1.03 -1.69 4.27
C SER A 8 0.63 -2.99 4.96
N CYS A 9 -0.56 -3.50 4.64
CA CYS A 9 -1.03 -4.83 5.02
C CYS A 9 -1.12 -4.99 6.55
N CYS A 10 -2.07 -4.26 7.12
CA CYS A 10 -2.37 -4.23 8.54
C CYS A 10 -3.68 -4.97 8.84
N ARG A 11 -3.56 -6.19 9.37
CA ARG A 11 -4.72 -7.00 9.76
C ARG A 11 -4.89 -6.99 11.27
N TYR A 12 -5.90 -6.27 11.76
CA TYR A 12 -6.24 -6.18 13.19
C TYR A 12 -6.43 -7.56 13.85
N GLU A 13 -7.06 -8.48 13.13
CA GLU A 13 -7.43 -9.82 13.61
C GLU A 13 -6.30 -10.85 13.51
N ALA A 14 -5.15 -10.51 12.93
CA ALA A 14 -4.06 -11.46 12.67
C ALA A 14 -3.61 -12.22 13.93
N PHE A 15 -3.51 -11.50 15.05
CA PHE A 15 -3.01 -12.03 16.30
C PHE A 15 -4.09 -11.92 17.38
N PRO A 16 -5.07 -12.84 17.42
CA PRO A 16 -6.21 -12.75 18.33
C PRO A 16 -5.82 -13.01 19.79
N HIS A 17 -4.69 -13.66 20.04
CA HIS A 17 -4.17 -13.95 21.37
C HIS A 17 -3.53 -12.72 22.04
N ILE A 18 -3.14 -11.70 21.25
CA ILE A 18 -2.56 -10.45 21.77
C ILE A 18 -3.69 -9.54 22.26
N PRO A 19 -3.63 -9.08 23.52
CA PRO A 19 -4.60 -8.12 24.07
C PRO A 19 -4.68 -6.84 23.25
N HIS A 20 -5.87 -6.24 23.17
CA HIS A 20 -6.15 -5.08 22.31
C HIS A 20 -5.16 -3.92 22.53
N GLU A 21 -4.81 -3.64 23.79
CA GLU A 21 -3.90 -2.58 24.20
C GLU A 21 -2.43 -2.81 23.82
N LEU A 22 -2.08 -4.06 23.49
CA LEU A 22 -0.73 -4.48 23.09
C LEU A 22 -0.66 -4.88 21.61
N LYS A 23 -1.77 -4.79 20.86
CA LYS A 23 -1.80 -5.10 19.44
C LYS A 23 -0.91 -4.15 18.64
N GLN A 24 -0.32 -4.70 17.59
CA GLN A 24 0.45 -4.00 16.57
C GLN A 24 1.51 -3.04 17.17
N PRO A 25 2.46 -3.57 17.98
CA PRO A 25 3.49 -2.75 18.62
C PRO A 25 4.46 -2.09 17.61
N GLU A 26 4.44 -2.51 16.34
CA GLU A 26 5.24 -1.92 15.25
C GLU A 26 4.94 -0.43 15.08
N TRP A 27 3.68 -0.02 15.25
CA TRP A 27 3.31 1.40 15.17
C TRP A 27 3.99 2.24 16.25
N LYS A 28 4.20 1.68 17.44
CA LYS A 28 4.98 2.34 18.49
C LYS A 28 6.45 2.43 18.12
N ALA A 29 7.02 1.37 17.53
CA ALA A 29 8.39 1.40 17.03
C ALA A 29 8.59 2.43 15.90
N ILE A 30 7.61 2.61 15.02
CA ILE A 30 7.59 3.67 14.02
C ILE A 30 7.52 5.04 14.70
N GLN A 31 6.65 5.21 15.69
CA GLN A 31 6.57 6.47 16.44
C GLN A 31 7.91 6.82 17.12
N ASP A 32 8.60 5.82 17.69
CA ASP A 32 9.87 6.02 18.40
C ASP A 32 11.03 6.48 17.52
N VAL A 33 10.99 6.20 16.21
CA VAL A 33 11.98 6.76 15.28
C VAL A 33 11.64 8.18 14.80
N SER A 34 10.51 8.73 15.27
CA SER A 34 10.05 10.11 15.01
C SER A 34 10.12 10.48 13.52
N PRO A 35 9.31 9.84 12.66
CA PRO A 35 9.29 10.18 11.24
C PRO A 35 8.76 11.60 11.02
N ASP A 36 9.26 12.25 9.96
CA ASP A 36 8.72 13.51 9.49
C ASP A 36 7.38 13.28 8.79
N TYR A 37 7.25 12.17 8.04
CA TYR A 37 6.04 11.77 7.34
C TYR A 37 5.74 10.27 7.48
N LEU A 38 4.46 9.91 7.45
CA LEU A 38 3.98 8.53 7.41
C LEU A 38 3.20 8.28 6.13
N PHE A 39 3.56 7.22 5.42
CA PHE A 39 2.88 6.75 4.22
C PHE A 39 2.23 5.38 4.47
N LEU A 40 0.91 5.32 4.38
CA LEU A 40 0.17 4.06 4.41
C LEU A 40 -0.11 3.61 2.97
N LEU A 41 0.46 2.49 2.57
CA LEU A 41 0.51 2.05 1.17
C LEU A 41 -0.41 0.86 0.94
N GLY A 42 -1.68 1.01 1.33
CA GLY A 42 -2.71 -0.01 1.11
C GLY A 42 -2.86 -1.07 2.19
N ASP A 43 -3.96 -1.81 2.07
CA ASP A 43 -4.46 -2.77 3.07
C ASP A 43 -4.40 -2.23 4.49
N ASN A 44 -5.02 -1.06 4.68
CA ASN A 44 -5.16 -0.47 6.00
C ASN A 44 -6.13 -1.29 6.86
N ILE A 45 -7.01 -2.05 6.24
CA ILE A 45 -7.88 -3.06 6.83
C ILE A 45 -7.88 -4.34 5.98
N TYR A 46 -8.50 -5.41 6.50
CA TYR A 46 -8.78 -6.64 5.76
C TYR A 46 -10.27 -6.98 5.81
N MET A 47 -10.90 -7.04 4.64
CA MET A 47 -12.31 -7.41 4.49
C MET A 47 -12.53 -8.92 4.49
N ASP A 48 -11.49 -9.67 4.13
CA ASP A 48 -11.38 -11.11 4.15
C ASP A 48 -9.91 -11.50 4.23
N TYR A 49 -9.64 -12.75 4.58
CA TYR A 49 -8.30 -13.30 4.57
C TYR A 49 -8.33 -14.81 4.73
N GLY A 50 -7.38 -15.50 4.12
CA GLY A 50 -7.11 -16.90 4.39
C GLY A 50 -8.10 -17.89 3.76
N VAL A 51 -7.81 -19.16 3.94
CA VAL A 51 -8.47 -20.27 3.25
C VAL A 51 -9.79 -20.66 3.93
N ARG A 52 -10.80 -21.04 3.14
CA ARG A 52 -12.19 -21.37 3.56
C ARG A 52 -12.36 -22.19 4.84
N PHE A 53 -11.44 -23.10 5.15
CA PHE A 53 -11.53 -23.98 6.31
C PHE A 53 -10.74 -23.49 7.54
N PHE A 54 -9.88 -22.49 7.36
CA PHE A 54 -8.99 -21.97 8.40
C PHE A 54 -9.28 -20.50 8.74
N SER A 55 -10.26 -19.88 8.07
CA SER A 55 -10.66 -18.50 8.31
C SER A 55 -12.16 -18.38 8.54
N GLN A 56 -12.54 -17.48 9.44
CA GLN A 56 -13.92 -17.07 9.65
C GLN A 56 -14.43 -16.17 8.51
N GLU A 57 -13.52 -15.54 7.79
CA GLU A 57 -13.80 -14.61 6.69
C GLU A 57 -12.88 -14.95 5.52
N PRO A 58 -13.07 -16.12 4.90
CA PRO A 58 -12.17 -16.55 3.84
C PRO A 58 -12.25 -15.63 2.63
N VAL A 59 -11.18 -15.66 1.83
CA VAL A 59 -11.08 -14.94 0.55
C VAL A 59 -12.36 -15.08 -0.28
N GLY A 60 -12.87 -13.94 -0.75
CA GLY A 60 -14.13 -13.79 -1.50
C GLY A 60 -15.39 -13.70 -0.63
N SER A 61 -15.30 -13.83 0.70
CA SER A 61 -16.49 -13.74 1.57
C SER A 61 -17.31 -12.45 1.46
N PRO A 62 -16.73 -11.25 1.21
CA PRO A 62 -17.49 -10.00 1.11
C PRO A 62 -18.16 -9.79 -0.24
N GLU A 63 -17.74 -10.52 -1.29
CA GLU A 63 -18.22 -10.35 -2.67
C GLU A 63 -19.75 -10.44 -2.75
N LYS A 64 -20.31 -11.43 -2.06
CA LYS A 64 -21.75 -11.76 -2.10
C LYS A 64 -22.60 -11.01 -1.06
N LEU A 65 -21.98 -10.15 -0.24
CA LEU A 65 -22.74 -9.32 0.70
C LEU A 65 -23.56 -8.29 -0.08
N GLY A 66 -24.80 -8.08 0.35
CA GLY A 66 -25.57 -6.89 -0.05
C GLY A 66 -24.90 -5.61 0.47
N LEU A 67 -25.21 -4.47 -0.15
CA LEU A 67 -24.56 -3.19 0.12
C LEU A 67 -24.52 -2.82 1.61
N ASP A 68 -25.67 -2.89 2.31
CA ASP A 68 -25.75 -2.55 3.74
C ASP A 68 -24.82 -3.42 4.60
N ALA A 69 -24.79 -4.74 4.34
CA ALA A 69 -23.95 -5.67 5.07
C ALA A 69 -22.45 -5.46 4.77
N PHE A 70 -22.14 -5.12 3.53
CA PHE A 70 -20.78 -4.76 3.10
C PHE A 70 -20.31 -3.48 3.81
N GLU A 71 -21.12 -2.41 3.82
CA GLU A 71 -20.81 -1.15 4.50
C GLU A 71 -20.62 -1.34 6.00
N ILE A 72 -21.55 -2.03 6.67
CA ILE A 72 -21.47 -2.32 8.11
C ILE A 72 -20.17 -3.07 8.42
N LYS A 73 -19.84 -4.09 7.61
CA LYS A 73 -18.62 -4.87 7.79
C LYS A 73 -17.37 -4.01 7.62
N MET A 74 -17.25 -3.27 6.51
CA MET A 74 -16.08 -2.44 6.23
C MET A 74 -15.90 -1.33 7.28
N ASN A 75 -16.98 -0.66 7.67
CA ASN A 75 -16.91 0.36 8.71
C ASN A 75 -16.49 -0.24 10.07
N ALA A 76 -16.91 -1.47 10.39
CA ALA A 76 -16.45 -2.17 11.59
C ALA A 76 -14.95 -2.50 11.52
N LYS A 77 -14.44 -2.94 10.36
CA LYS A 77 -13.00 -3.19 10.15
C LYS A 77 -12.16 -1.93 10.40
N TYR A 78 -12.55 -0.82 9.78
CA TYR A 78 -11.89 0.47 10.03
C TYR A 78 -11.98 0.88 11.50
N SER A 79 -13.17 0.80 12.11
CA SER A 79 -13.34 1.14 13.51
C SER A 79 -12.44 0.32 14.45
N GLN A 80 -12.23 -0.97 14.16
CA GLN A 80 -11.36 -1.83 14.94
C GLN A 80 -9.90 -1.45 14.75
N GLN A 81 -9.42 -1.31 13.51
CA GLN A 81 -8.05 -0.91 13.24
C GLN A 81 -7.72 0.47 13.85
N PHE A 82 -8.58 1.46 13.66
CA PHE A 82 -8.39 2.81 14.19
C PHE A 82 -8.58 2.93 15.70
N SER A 83 -9.04 1.86 16.36
CA SER A 83 -9.08 1.77 17.83
C SER A 83 -7.79 1.24 18.46
N VAL A 84 -6.91 0.59 17.68
CA VAL A 84 -5.62 0.07 18.17
C VAL A 84 -4.78 1.21 18.76
N PRO A 85 -4.38 1.18 20.05
CA PRO A 85 -3.79 2.35 20.69
C PRO A 85 -2.51 2.87 20.04
N ASN A 86 -1.58 1.96 19.69
CA ASN A 86 -0.31 2.35 19.05
C ASN A 86 -0.53 2.98 17.67
N PHE A 87 -1.45 2.41 16.88
CA PHE A 87 -1.84 2.96 15.58
C PHE A 87 -2.50 4.33 15.74
N LYS A 88 -3.54 4.42 16.59
CA LYS A 88 -4.28 5.66 16.86
C LYS A 88 -3.36 6.79 17.30
N ASN A 89 -2.41 6.52 18.20
CA ASN A 89 -1.48 7.53 18.70
C ASN A 89 -0.59 8.08 17.56
N LEU A 90 0.02 7.20 16.77
CA LEU A 90 0.85 7.60 15.64
C LEU A 90 0.05 8.36 14.58
N ILE A 91 -1.13 7.87 14.19
CA ILE A 91 -2.01 8.55 13.22
C ILE A 91 -2.41 9.94 13.71
N SER A 92 -2.76 10.08 15.00
CA SER A 92 -3.14 11.37 15.57
C SER A 92 -1.96 12.36 15.54
N GLU A 93 -0.75 11.88 15.85
CA GLU A 93 0.47 12.68 15.77
C GLU A 93 0.75 13.13 14.33
N MET A 94 0.71 12.21 13.37
CA MET A 94 1.00 12.52 11.96
C MET A 94 -0.05 13.45 11.36
N ARG A 95 -1.33 13.31 11.71
CA ARG A 95 -2.39 14.25 11.30
C ARG A 95 -2.17 15.65 11.86
N THR A 96 -1.75 15.78 13.12
CA THR A 96 -1.46 17.09 13.72
C THR A 96 -0.33 17.82 12.99
N LYS A 97 0.59 17.06 12.37
CA LYS A 97 1.71 17.55 11.57
C LYS A 97 1.37 17.76 10.08
N ASN A 98 0.15 17.46 9.63
CA ASN A 98 -0.20 17.33 8.20
C ASN A 98 0.74 16.37 7.43
N ALA A 99 1.17 15.31 8.11
CA ALA A 99 2.24 14.44 7.66
C ALA A 99 1.81 12.99 7.40
N LEU A 100 0.51 12.74 7.34
CA LEU A 100 -0.07 11.45 6.99
C LEU A 100 -0.48 11.47 5.51
N PHE A 101 0.13 10.59 4.73
CA PHE A 101 -0.24 10.31 3.35
C PHE A 101 -0.65 8.86 3.23
N ALA A 102 -1.64 8.58 2.38
CA ALA A 102 -2.14 7.22 2.24
C ALA A 102 -2.73 6.98 0.86
N THR A 103 -2.64 5.72 0.44
CA THR A 103 -3.49 5.11 -0.56
C THR A 103 -4.07 3.80 -0.03
N TRP A 104 -4.96 3.20 -0.80
CA TRP A 104 -5.57 1.92 -0.53
C TRP A 104 -4.97 0.79 -1.36
N ASP A 105 -5.39 -0.43 -1.07
CA ASP A 105 -5.27 -1.60 -1.95
C ASP A 105 -6.60 -2.37 -1.95
N ASP A 106 -6.65 -3.61 -2.43
CA ASP A 106 -7.88 -4.38 -2.64
C ASP A 106 -8.75 -4.54 -1.39
N HIS A 107 -8.20 -4.71 -0.19
CA HIS A 107 -9.02 -4.89 1.00
C HIS A 107 -9.66 -3.61 1.54
N ASP A 108 -9.07 -2.46 1.25
CA ASP A 108 -9.66 -1.15 1.49
C ASP A 108 -10.68 -0.79 0.38
N PHE A 109 -10.48 -1.32 -0.83
CA PHE A 109 -11.34 -1.13 -1.99
C PHE A 109 -12.59 -2.02 -1.93
N ALA A 110 -12.44 -3.31 -1.67
CA ALA A 110 -13.54 -4.26 -1.48
C ALA A 110 -13.14 -5.57 -0.76
N TRP A 111 -12.33 -6.42 -1.38
CA TRP A 111 -11.94 -7.76 -0.91
C TRP A 111 -10.70 -8.24 -1.68
N ASP A 112 -10.07 -9.33 -1.24
CA ASP A 112 -8.88 -9.91 -1.85
C ASP A 112 -8.98 -10.07 -3.39
N ASN A 113 -7.99 -9.57 -4.11
CA ASN A 113 -7.91 -9.50 -5.58
C ASN A 113 -9.07 -8.74 -6.26
N ALA A 114 -9.75 -7.82 -5.58
CA ALA A 114 -10.80 -7.02 -6.19
C ALA A 114 -10.23 -6.13 -7.32
N CYS A 115 -10.86 -6.18 -8.48
CA CYS A 115 -10.59 -5.30 -9.62
C CYS A 115 -11.73 -4.30 -9.81
N GLY A 116 -11.40 -3.10 -10.28
CA GLY A 116 -12.35 -2.00 -10.50
C GLY A 116 -13.55 -2.39 -11.36
N ASN A 117 -13.34 -3.16 -12.43
CA ASN A 117 -14.42 -3.59 -13.31
C ASN A 117 -15.33 -4.71 -12.73
N GLU A 118 -14.96 -5.32 -11.61
CA GLU A 118 -15.71 -6.42 -10.97
C GLU A 118 -16.51 -5.96 -9.73
N VAL A 119 -16.13 -4.84 -9.12
CA VAL A 119 -16.82 -4.29 -7.95
C VAL A 119 -18.03 -3.44 -8.39
N PRO A 120 -19.23 -3.67 -7.83
CA PRO A 120 -20.39 -2.79 -8.05
C PRO A 120 -20.12 -1.33 -7.67
N ASP A 121 -20.62 -0.37 -8.46
CA ASP A 121 -20.32 1.06 -8.26
C ASP A 121 -20.80 1.61 -6.91
N ASP A 122 -21.91 1.08 -6.38
CA ASP A 122 -22.41 1.45 -5.05
C ASP A 122 -21.44 1.02 -3.93
N LYS A 123 -20.83 -0.16 -4.03
CA LYS A 123 -19.76 -0.61 -3.13
C LYS A 123 -18.51 0.27 -3.27
N LYS A 124 -18.12 0.67 -4.49
CA LYS A 124 -16.98 1.59 -4.68
C LYS A 124 -17.21 2.93 -3.98
N VAL A 125 -18.42 3.48 -4.07
CA VAL A 125 -18.80 4.72 -3.39
C VAL A 125 -18.69 4.56 -1.86
N VAL A 126 -19.22 3.45 -1.32
CA VAL A 126 -19.12 3.14 0.11
C VAL A 126 -17.66 3.03 0.55
N SER A 127 -16.85 2.24 -0.15
CA SER A 127 -15.43 2.05 0.17
C SER A 127 -14.65 3.37 0.11
N THR A 128 -14.88 4.17 -0.94
CA THR A 128 -14.25 5.49 -1.10
C THR A 128 -14.58 6.42 0.07
N ASN A 129 -15.87 6.48 0.45
CA ASN A 129 -16.32 7.32 1.56
C ASN A 129 -15.72 6.87 2.89
N LEU A 130 -15.71 5.56 3.15
CA LEU A 130 -15.13 5.01 4.38
C LEU A 130 -13.61 5.22 4.42
N PHE A 131 -12.90 4.98 3.33
CA PHE A 131 -11.46 5.24 3.24
C PHE A 131 -11.12 6.70 3.50
N LYS A 132 -11.81 7.63 2.83
CA LYS A 132 -11.62 9.08 3.02
C LYS A 132 -11.90 9.51 4.46
N LYS A 133 -12.97 8.98 5.06
CA LYS A 133 -13.34 9.28 6.44
C LYS A 133 -12.31 8.75 7.44
N TRP A 134 -12.02 7.46 7.36
CA TRP A 134 -11.19 6.78 8.35
C TRP A 134 -9.71 7.06 8.15
N VAL A 135 -9.20 6.95 6.93
CA VAL A 135 -7.77 7.05 6.61
C VAL A 135 -7.35 8.48 6.35
N LEU A 136 -8.06 9.20 5.46
CA LEU A 136 -7.71 10.58 5.09
C LEU A 136 -8.24 11.64 6.08
N GLY A 137 -9.05 11.23 7.07
CA GLY A 137 -9.57 12.12 8.11
C GLY A 137 -10.59 13.14 7.61
N GLN A 138 -11.21 12.91 6.46
CA GLN A 138 -12.24 13.80 5.91
C GLN A 138 -13.56 13.57 6.64
N SER A 139 -14.02 14.55 7.43
CA SER A 139 -15.30 14.45 8.15
C SER A 139 -16.48 14.34 7.20
N GLU A 140 -16.40 15.03 6.06
CA GLU A 140 -17.36 14.99 4.95
C GLU A 140 -16.60 14.62 3.67
N PRO A 141 -16.51 13.33 3.33
CA PRO A 141 -15.88 12.88 2.09
C PRO A 141 -16.57 13.49 0.87
N ASP A 142 -15.78 14.07 -0.03
CA ASP A 142 -16.26 14.54 -1.32
C ASP A 142 -16.20 13.43 -2.39
N ASN A 143 -16.52 13.75 -3.65
CA ASN A 143 -16.44 12.83 -4.78
C ASN A 143 -15.08 12.86 -5.51
N SER A 144 -14.05 13.50 -4.94
CA SER A 144 -12.73 13.54 -5.57
C SER A 144 -12.11 12.14 -5.66
N PRO A 145 -11.25 11.84 -6.64
CA PRO A 145 -10.48 10.61 -6.60
C PRO A 145 -9.54 10.58 -5.38
N ILE A 146 -9.17 9.39 -4.93
CA ILE A 146 -8.20 9.28 -3.83
C ILE A 146 -6.75 9.50 -4.30
N TYR A 147 -6.48 9.40 -5.60
CA TYR A 147 -5.15 9.69 -6.13
C TYR A 147 -4.85 11.19 -6.08
N ARG A 148 -3.60 11.54 -5.80
CA ARG A 148 -3.15 12.94 -5.68
C ARG A 148 -1.63 13.02 -5.77
N TYR A 149 -1.10 14.23 -5.71
CA TYR A 149 0.32 14.44 -5.50
C TYR A 149 0.56 15.44 -4.37
N VAL A 150 1.76 15.38 -3.79
CA VAL A 150 2.26 16.35 -2.82
C VAL A 150 3.75 16.56 -3.05
N ASP A 151 4.20 17.80 -2.95
CA ASP A 151 5.62 18.14 -3.02
C ASP A 151 6.13 18.34 -1.58
N LEU A 152 7.16 17.58 -1.19
CA LEU A 152 7.68 17.57 0.17
C LEU A 152 9.18 17.91 0.19
N PRO A 153 9.66 18.58 1.26
CA PRO A 153 8.85 19.19 2.32
C PRO A 153 8.07 20.40 1.77
N GLU A 154 6.94 20.77 2.39
CA GLU A 154 6.08 21.87 1.88
C GLU A 154 6.86 23.17 1.64
N ASN A 155 7.83 23.46 2.51
CA ASN A 155 8.75 24.58 2.37
C ASN A 155 10.05 24.11 1.71
N ASN A 156 10.32 24.58 0.49
CA ASN A 156 11.45 24.18 -0.35
C ASN A 156 11.39 22.69 -0.71
N PRO A 157 10.41 22.28 -1.54
CA PRO A 157 10.26 20.90 -1.94
C PRO A 157 11.50 20.40 -2.67
N ILE A 158 11.86 19.17 -2.37
CA ILE A 158 12.97 18.45 -3.03
C ILE A 158 12.51 17.11 -3.62
N ALA A 159 11.27 16.73 -3.37
CA ALA A 159 10.68 15.51 -3.90
C ALA A 159 9.19 15.69 -4.17
N ARG A 160 8.71 15.10 -5.27
CA ARG A 160 7.28 14.92 -5.54
C ARG A 160 6.86 13.52 -5.16
N PHE A 161 5.75 13.39 -4.45
CA PHE A 161 5.09 12.13 -4.14
C PHE A 161 3.80 12.05 -4.94
N ILE A 162 3.71 11.09 -5.87
CA ILE A 162 2.51 10.84 -6.67
C ILE A 162 1.84 9.60 -6.09
N ILE A 163 0.69 9.79 -5.46
CA ILE A 163 -0.07 8.76 -4.75
C ILE A 163 -1.14 8.21 -5.71
N LEU A 164 -1.01 6.94 -6.07
CA LEU A 164 -1.85 6.25 -7.05
C LEU A 164 -2.97 5.47 -6.38
N ASP A 165 -4.00 5.18 -7.17
CA ASP A 165 -5.09 4.24 -6.88
C ASP A 165 -5.01 3.13 -7.92
N ASN A 166 -4.61 1.93 -7.49
CA ASN A 166 -4.43 0.77 -8.36
C ASN A 166 -5.66 -0.15 -8.41
N ARG A 167 -6.83 0.34 -8.00
CA ARG A 167 -8.03 -0.50 -7.86
C ARG A 167 -9.26 0.06 -8.56
N SER A 168 -9.55 1.36 -8.45
CA SER A 168 -10.80 1.93 -9.00
C SER A 168 -11.01 1.65 -10.49
N TYR A 169 -9.94 1.77 -11.27
CA TYR A 169 -9.98 1.66 -12.73
C TYR A 169 -9.46 0.32 -13.25
N SER A 170 -9.00 -0.57 -12.35
CA SER A 170 -8.32 -1.78 -12.76
C SER A 170 -9.27 -2.77 -13.42
N GLU A 171 -8.79 -3.40 -14.47
CA GLU A 171 -9.49 -4.48 -15.15
C GLU A 171 -8.82 -5.82 -14.89
N ARG A 172 -9.64 -6.84 -14.63
CA ARG A 172 -9.15 -8.21 -14.43
C ARG A 172 -8.29 -8.71 -15.59
N ILE A 173 -7.10 -9.20 -15.26
CA ILE A 173 -6.27 -10.00 -16.16
C ILE A 173 -6.54 -11.48 -15.87
N ASN A 174 -7.10 -12.19 -16.85
CA ASN A 174 -7.29 -13.64 -16.75
C ASN A 174 -5.94 -14.33 -16.95
N LEU A 175 -5.33 -14.80 -15.87
CA LEU A 175 -4.22 -15.73 -15.96
C LEU A 175 -4.82 -17.10 -16.33
N HIS A 176 -4.53 -17.61 -17.53
CA HIS A 176 -4.92 -18.97 -17.90
C HIS A 176 -4.38 -19.95 -16.84
N SER A 177 -5.24 -20.81 -16.33
CA SER A 177 -4.99 -21.74 -15.21
C SER A 177 -4.11 -22.94 -15.57
N ASP A 178 -3.55 -22.96 -16.77
CA ASP A 178 -3.04 -24.16 -17.40
C ASP A 178 -1.63 -23.79 -17.84
N GLY A 179 -0.62 -24.39 -17.21
CA GLY A 179 0.80 -24.11 -17.45
C GLY A 179 1.31 -24.56 -18.82
N GLU A 180 0.63 -24.17 -19.89
CA GLU A 180 1.14 -24.20 -21.25
C GLU A 180 1.53 -22.79 -21.66
N ASP A 181 2.82 -22.63 -21.96
CA ASP A 181 3.40 -21.49 -22.64
C ASP A 181 2.70 -21.30 -24.01
N GLU A 182 1.67 -20.47 -24.06
CA GLU A 182 1.23 -19.81 -25.29
C GLU A 182 1.32 -18.29 -25.13
N PHE A 183 2.19 -17.71 -25.94
CA PHE A 183 2.54 -16.29 -26.06
C PHE A 183 1.40 -15.40 -26.60
N THR A 184 0.14 -15.73 -26.30
CA THR A 184 -1.08 -15.01 -26.73
C THR A 184 -2.18 -15.34 -25.70
N SER A 185 -2.56 -14.49 -24.75
CA SER A 185 -2.98 -13.10 -24.88
C SER A 185 -2.42 -12.26 -23.72
N ALA A 186 -1.56 -11.30 -24.06
CA ALA A 186 -1.18 -10.24 -23.16
C ALA A 186 -2.44 -9.46 -22.72
N SER A 187 -2.30 -8.64 -21.69
CA SER A 187 -3.30 -7.68 -21.19
C SER A 187 -3.67 -6.58 -22.19
N GLU A 188 -3.67 -6.86 -23.49
CA GLU A 188 -3.86 -5.89 -24.56
C GLU A 188 -5.22 -5.20 -24.37
N GLY A 189 -5.19 -3.86 -24.29
CA GLY A 189 -6.34 -3.03 -23.99
C GLY A 189 -6.87 -3.08 -22.55
N LYS A 190 -6.22 -3.79 -21.61
CA LYS A 190 -6.59 -3.78 -20.19
C LYS A 190 -5.89 -2.65 -19.45
N SER A 191 -6.63 -2.01 -18.55
CA SER A 191 -6.17 -0.82 -17.82
C SER A 191 -6.02 -1.09 -16.32
N MET A 192 -5.00 -0.48 -15.69
CA MET A 192 -4.81 -0.48 -14.23
C MET A 192 -5.22 0.87 -13.65
N LEU A 193 -4.74 1.97 -14.24
CA LEU A 193 -5.01 3.33 -13.77
C LEU A 193 -6.19 4.00 -14.48
N GLY A 194 -6.58 3.54 -15.66
CA GLY A 194 -7.54 4.25 -16.50
C GLY A 194 -6.91 5.49 -17.15
N VAL A 195 -7.56 5.99 -18.21
CA VAL A 195 -7.06 7.13 -19.00
C VAL A 195 -6.89 8.39 -18.15
N GLU A 196 -7.82 8.66 -17.23
CA GLU A 196 -7.82 9.87 -16.41
C GLU A 196 -6.61 9.91 -15.46
N GLN A 197 -6.39 8.83 -14.70
CA GLN A 197 -5.31 8.78 -13.74
C GLN A 197 -3.95 8.56 -14.41
N LEU A 198 -3.88 7.81 -15.52
CA LEU A 198 -2.65 7.69 -16.30
C LEU A 198 -2.22 9.07 -16.83
N THR A 199 -3.15 9.83 -17.41
CA THR A 199 -2.89 11.23 -17.82
C THR A 199 -2.40 12.07 -16.63
N PHE A 200 -3.08 11.99 -15.50
CA PHE A 200 -2.67 12.66 -14.27
C PHE A 200 -1.23 12.28 -13.86
N LEU A 201 -0.89 10.99 -13.84
CA LEU A 201 0.44 10.52 -13.50
C LEU A 201 1.49 11.13 -14.43
N LEU A 202 1.30 11.02 -15.75
CA LEU A 202 2.24 11.52 -16.74
C LEU A 202 2.44 13.03 -16.63
N GLU A 203 1.36 13.79 -16.43
CA GLU A 203 1.42 15.22 -16.15
C GLU A 203 2.19 15.52 -14.86
N LYS A 204 1.93 14.79 -13.78
CA LYS A 204 2.58 15.05 -12.48
C LYS A 204 4.02 14.60 -12.44
N MET A 205 4.46 13.70 -13.31
CA MET A 205 5.87 13.37 -13.49
C MET A 205 6.67 14.47 -14.20
N GLN A 206 6.01 15.43 -14.86
CA GLN A 206 6.68 16.59 -15.46
C GLN A 206 6.97 17.65 -14.39
N HIS A 207 8.21 17.64 -13.87
CA HIS A 207 8.73 18.65 -12.95
C HIS A 207 10.26 18.62 -12.87
N ASP A 208 10.84 19.63 -12.21
CA ASP A 208 12.29 19.77 -12.02
C ASP A 208 12.78 19.44 -10.60
N LEU A 209 11.90 18.92 -9.72
CA LEU A 209 12.33 18.45 -8.39
C LEU A 209 13.31 17.26 -8.50
N PRO A 210 14.32 17.17 -7.60
CA PRO A 210 15.34 16.12 -7.61
C PRO A 210 14.83 14.67 -7.57
N HIS A 211 13.73 14.42 -6.85
CA HIS A 211 13.19 13.07 -6.65
C HIS A 211 11.70 12.97 -6.93
N THR A 212 11.28 11.82 -7.44
CA THR A 212 9.87 11.47 -7.66
C THR A 212 9.60 10.13 -7.01
N PHE A 213 8.70 10.09 -6.05
CA PHE A 213 8.22 8.86 -5.42
C PHE A 213 6.83 8.55 -5.94
N ILE A 214 6.69 7.44 -6.64
CA ILE A 214 5.38 6.88 -7.00
C ILE A 214 4.95 5.99 -5.84
N CYS A 215 3.84 6.31 -5.19
CA CYS A 215 3.33 5.63 -4.01
C CYS A 215 2.05 4.88 -4.37
N ALA A 216 2.05 3.55 -4.17
CA ALA A 216 1.00 2.66 -4.65
C ALA A 216 0.64 1.62 -3.58
N GLY A 217 -0.60 1.13 -3.60
CA GLY A 217 -0.98 -0.06 -2.82
C GLY A 217 -0.33 -1.31 -3.41
N LEU A 218 -0.59 -1.48 -4.70
CA LEU A 218 -0.12 -2.59 -5.50
C LEU A 218 1.37 -2.46 -5.85
N SER A 219 2.07 -3.58 -5.98
CA SER A 219 3.46 -3.59 -6.43
C SER A 219 3.60 -3.30 -7.94
N LEU A 220 4.80 -2.85 -8.34
CA LEU A 220 5.09 -2.57 -9.74
C LEU A 220 5.30 -3.87 -10.52
N THR A 221 6.02 -4.85 -9.96
CA THR A 221 6.40 -6.08 -10.69
C THR A 221 6.33 -7.37 -9.89
N GLN A 222 5.90 -7.33 -8.63
CA GLN A 222 5.94 -8.47 -7.71
C GLN A 222 4.55 -9.04 -7.44
N GLY A 223 4.46 -10.24 -6.87
CA GLY A 223 3.15 -10.83 -6.58
C GLY A 223 2.36 -11.26 -7.82
N SER A 224 1.16 -11.79 -7.58
CA SER A 224 0.24 -12.24 -8.62
C SER A 224 -0.53 -11.09 -9.26
N GLU A 225 -0.77 -10.01 -8.53
CA GLU A 225 -1.33 -8.78 -9.06
C GLU A 225 -0.21 -7.73 -9.06
N ASN A 226 0.14 -7.22 -10.24
CA ASN A 226 1.07 -6.09 -10.33
C ASN A 226 0.87 -5.30 -11.60
N TRP A 227 1.31 -4.05 -11.55
CA TRP A 227 1.09 -3.11 -12.63
C TRP A 227 1.87 -3.47 -13.91
N SER A 228 3.02 -4.13 -13.83
CA SER A 228 3.80 -4.55 -15.02
C SER A 228 3.09 -5.57 -15.91
N LYS A 229 1.98 -6.15 -15.43
CA LYS A 229 1.11 -6.99 -16.26
C LYS A 229 0.19 -6.19 -17.17
N TYR A 230 0.10 -4.87 -17.03
CA TYR A 230 -0.70 -3.98 -17.87
C TYR A 230 0.23 -3.29 -18.86
N GLU A 231 0.65 -4.04 -19.89
CA GLU A 231 1.82 -3.72 -20.72
C GLU A 231 1.77 -2.32 -21.34
N GLU A 232 0.62 -1.89 -21.87
CA GLU A 232 0.48 -0.57 -22.50
C GLU A 232 0.71 0.59 -21.52
N GLU A 233 0.08 0.55 -20.35
CA GLU A 233 0.29 1.58 -19.33
C GLU A 233 1.71 1.53 -18.76
N TYR A 234 2.24 0.31 -18.60
CA TYR A 234 3.58 0.09 -18.08
C TYR A 234 4.66 0.61 -19.02
N ASP A 235 4.49 0.46 -20.32
CA ASP A 235 5.40 0.98 -21.34
C ASP A 235 5.40 2.52 -21.35
N VAL A 236 4.21 3.12 -21.26
CA VAL A 236 4.08 4.59 -21.19
C VAL A 236 4.69 5.13 -19.88
N PHE A 237 4.47 4.46 -18.75
CA PHE A 237 5.12 4.79 -17.49
C PHE A 237 6.65 4.65 -17.59
N SER A 238 7.14 3.57 -18.19
CA SER A 238 8.58 3.35 -18.37
C SER A 238 9.23 4.45 -19.20
N GLN A 239 8.60 4.88 -20.29
CA GLN A 239 9.05 6.01 -21.09
C GLN A 239 9.05 7.33 -20.30
N ALA A 240 8.04 7.56 -19.45
CA ALA A 240 7.98 8.74 -18.59
C ALA A 240 9.10 8.75 -17.54
N VAL A 241 9.48 7.59 -17.01
CA VAL A 241 10.64 7.47 -16.10
C VAL A 241 11.94 7.72 -16.86
N ASP A 242 12.13 7.12 -18.04
CA ASP A 242 13.35 7.25 -18.85
C ASP A 242 13.62 8.69 -19.31
N THR A 243 12.56 9.48 -19.49
CA THR A 243 12.63 10.89 -19.91
C THR A 243 12.59 11.88 -18.74
N SER A 244 12.43 11.41 -17.51
CA SER A 244 12.41 12.27 -16.32
C SER A 244 13.80 12.78 -15.98
N ASN A 245 13.89 14.05 -15.57
CA ASN A 245 15.11 14.62 -14.98
C ASN A 245 15.26 14.30 -13.48
N SER A 246 14.27 13.64 -12.90
CA SER A 246 14.18 13.30 -11.47
C SER A 246 14.65 11.87 -11.21
N ASN A 247 15.15 11.60 -10.01
CA ASN A 247 15.36 10.23 -9.56
C ASN A 247 14.00 9.62 -9.18
N VAL A 248 13.53 8.69 -10.00
CA VAL A 248 12.23 8.04 -9.77
C VAL A 248 12.38 6.79 -8.89
N PHE A 249 11.47 6.64 -7.93
CA PHE A 249 11.34 5.47 -7.05
C PHE A 249 9.87 5.05 -7.01
N TYR A 250 9.60 3.74 -7.08
CA TYR A 250 8.28 3.17 -6.84
C TYR A 250 8.22 2.57 -5.44
N VAL A 251 7.29 3.01 -4.60
CA VAL A 251 7.15 2.61 -3.20
C VAL A 251 5.79 1.96 -2.99
N ALA A 252 5.75 0.71 -2.52
CA ALA A 252 4.53 -0.09 -2.53
C ALA A 252 4.38 -1.11 -1.39
N GLY A 253 3.20 -1.75 -1.36
CA GLY A 253 2.75 -2.74 -0.39
C GLY A 253 2.50 -4.14 -0.98
N ASP A 254 1.30 -4.70 -0.73
CA ASP A 254 0.73 -5.95 -1.27
C ASP A 254 1.41 -7.27 -0.84
N ILE A 255 2.68 -7.52 -1.17
CA ILE A 255 3.25 -8.88 -1.20
C ILE A 255 3.69 -9.48 0.17
N HIS A 256 3.31 -8.84 1.29
CA HIS A 256 3.64 -9.21 2.68
C HIS A 256 5.15 -9.38 2.97
N LYS A 257 6.01 -8.68 2.22
CA LYS A 257 7.48 -8.81 2.32
C LYS A 257 8.17 -7.47 2.22
N ASN A 258 9.35 -7.40 2.84
CA ASN A 258 10.34 -6.36 2.53
C ASN A 258 11.15 -6.77 1.30
N LYS A 259 11.14 -5.94 0.26
CA LYS A 259 11.89 -6.20 -0.98
C LYS A 259 12.38 -4.90 -1.61
N LEU A 260 13.66 -4.87 -1.97
CA LEU A 260 14.24 -3.83 -2.81
C LEU A 260 14.66 -4.45 -4.14
N LEU A 261 14.16 -3.89 -5.23
CA LEU A 261 14.50 -4.29 -6.59
C LEU A 261 15.16 -3.11 -7.29
N LYS A 262 16.28 -3.39 -7.97
CA LYS A 262 17.02 -2.38 -8.73
C LYS A 262 16.39 -2.19 -10.12
N PRO A 263 16.58 -1.01 -10.73
CA PRO A 263 16.27 -0.81 -12.13
C PRO A 263 16.96 -1.88 -13.00
N ASN A 264 16.27 -2.33 -14.04
CA ASN A 264 16.79 -3.21 -15.08
C ASN A 264 15.98 -3.01 -16.37
N PHE A 265 16.26 -3.79 -17.41
CA PHE A 265 15.56 -3.67 -18.69
C PHE A 265 14.03 -3.89 -18.65
N LYS A 266 13.49 -4.47 -17.56
CA LYS A 266 12.05 -4.67 -17.35
C LYS A 266 11.47 -3.77 -16.25
N ARG A 267 12.29 -2.93 -15.61
CA ARG A 267 11.92 -2.14 -14.44
C ARG A 267 12.60 -0.77 -14.52
N PRO A 268 11.86 0.30 -14.79
CA PRO A 268 12.47 1.58 -15.14
C PRO A 268 13.11 2.29 -13.94
N CYS A 269 12.67 1.98 -12.72
CA CYS A 269 13.15 2.61 -11.48
C CYS A 269 13.41 1.59 -10.36
N TYR A 270 13.92 2.07 -9.22
CA TYR A 270 13.96 1.25 -8.01
C TYR A 270 12.53 0.98 -7.53
N GLU A 271 12.24 -0.26 -7.19
CA GLU A 271 10.98 -0.66 -6.56
C GLU A 271 11.26 -1.07 -5.11
N VAL A 272 10.64 -0.34 -4.19
CA VAL A 272 10.86 -0.36 -2.75
C VAL A 272 9.58 -0.81 -2.07
N ILE A 273 9.57 -2.04 -1.57
CA ILE A 273 8.37 -2.67 -1.03
C ILE A 273 8.56 -2.97 0.45
N SER A 274 7.62 -2.52 1.27
CA SER A 274 7.52 -2.94 2.66
C SER A 274 6.08 -3.24 3.00
N SER A 275 5.78 -4.53 3.11
CA SER A 275 4.43 -5.03 3.29
C SER A 275 4.35 -6.06 4.42
N GLY A 276 3.21 -6.07 5.09
CA GLY A 276 2.88 -6.98 6.18
C GLY A 276 3.38 -6.44 7.50
N ILE A 277 2.88 -5.27 7.92
CA ILE A 277 3.24 -4.68 9.22
C ILE A 277 2.68 -5.46 10.40
N SER A 278 1.51 -6.07 10.22
CA SER A 278 0.91 -6.97 11.21
C SER A 278 -0.05 -7.91 10.51
N ILE A 279 0.47 -9.03 10.01
CA ILE A 279 -0.32 -10.06 9.33
C ILE A 279 0.34 -11.44 9.44
N ASN A 280 -0.38 -12.51 9.13
CA ASN A 280 0.19 -13.86 8.93
C ASN A 280 0.10 -14.16 7.44
N TYR A 281 1.20 -14.51 6.77
CA TYR A 281 1.34 -14.61 5.31
C TYR A 281 0.35 -15.57 4.63
N LEU A 282 0.04 -16.71 5.25
CA LEU A 282 -0.92 -17.72 4.80
C LEU A 282 -2.18 -17.75 5.67
N GLY A 283 -2.18 -17.06 6.81
CA GLY A 283 -3.23 -17.15 7.82
C GLY A 283 -3.07 -18.37 8.73
N LEU A 284 -1.86 -18.93 8.82
CA LEU A 284 -1.57 -20.07 9.67
C LEU A 284 -1.19 -19.61 11.08
N PRO A 285 -1.58 -20.36 12.14
CA PRO A 285 -1.22 -20.02 13.52
C PRO A 285 0.22 -20.50 13.83
N ALA A 286 1.23 -19.96 13.15
CA ALA A 286 2.62 -20.34 13.33
C ALA A 286 3.60 -19.18 13.08
N ASP A 287 4.60 -19.02 13.96
CA ASP A 287 5.60 -17.94 13.95
C ASP A 287 6.30 -17.68 12.60
N PHE A 288 6.43 -18.71 11.75
CA PHE A 288 7.07 -18.55 10.43
C PHE A 288 6.19 -17.78 9.45
N ASP A 289 4.88 -17.79 9.67
CA ASP A 289 3.86 -17.12 8.88
C ASP A 289 3.77 -15.63 9.24
N ASP A 290 4.16 -15.28 10.46
CA ASP A 290 4.04 -13.94 11.00
C ASP A 290 4.93 -12.91 10.29
N CYS A 291 4.29 -11.82 9.87
CA CYS A 291 4.87 -10.70 9.18
C CYS A 291 4.69 -9.43 10.02
N HIS A 292 5.83 -8.81 10.33
CA HIS A 292 5.94 -7.60 11.15
C HIS A 292 6.96 -6.64 10.52
N ASN A 293 6.64 -6.16 9.33
CA ASN A 293 7.54 -5.43 8.44
C ASN A 293 7.14 -3.95 8.33
N TRP A 294 8.13 -3.06 8.33
CA TRP A 294 7.93 -1.67 7.88
C TRP A 294 9.22 -1.11 7.30
N GLY A 295 9.08 -0.04 6.53
CA GLY A 295 10.19 0.62 5.88
C GLY A 295 10.40 2.04 6.39
N ILE A 296 11.64 2.50 6.26
CA ILE A 296 12.03 3.89 6.47
C ILE A 296 12.79 4.35 5.23
N ILE A 297 12.38 5.46 4.63
CA ILE A 297 13.15 6.16 3.59
C ILE A 297 13.76 7.40 4.23
N GLU A 298 15.06 7.58 4.08
CA GLU A 298 15.73 8.83 4.44
C GLU A 298 16.33 9.46 3.19
N PHE A 299 16.06 10.75 2.97
CA PHE A 299 16.52 11.45 1.78
C PHE A 299 16.85 12.93 2.02
N ASP A 300 17.67 13.47 1.13
CA ASP A 300 17.85 14.89 0.89
C ASP A 300 18.01 15.12 -0.62
N ILE A 301 18.43 16.31 -1.05
CA ILE A 301 18.59 16.63 -2.48
C ILE A 301 19.56 15.70 -3.23
N ASN A 302 20.57 15.14 -2.55
CA ASN A 302 21.63 14.34 -3.16
C ASN A 302 21.52 12.85 -2.86
N GLN A 303 20.89 12.48 -1.74
CA GLN A 303 20.94 11.12 -1.22
C GLN A 303 19.56 10.55 -0.98
N VAL A 304 19.42 9.26 -1.26
CA VAL A 304 18.24 8.46 -0.91
C VAL A 304 18.72 7.12 -0.36
N SER A 305 18.23 6.77 0.83
CA SER A 305 18.46 5.46 1.45
C SER A 305 17.13 4.86 1.92
N VAL A 306 17.09 3.53 1.94
CA VAL A 306 15.96 2.77 2.50
C VAL A 306 16.45 1.80 3.57
N GLN A 307 15.77 1.77 4.70
CA GLN A 307 15.92 0.79 5.75
C GLN A 307 14.66 -0.07 5.85
N PHE A 308 14.82 -1.38 5.71
CA PHE A 308 13.76 -2.33 6.00
C PHE A 308 13.90 -2.87 7.41
N ASN A 309 12.80 -2.93 8.14
CA ASN A 309 12.71 -3.45 9.49
C ASN A 309 11.79 -4.67 9.51
N LYS A 310 12.19 -5.68 10.28
CA LYS A 310 11.35 -6.83 10.64
C LYS A 310 11.41 -7.05 12.14
N ALA A 311 10.27 -6.94 12.83
CA ALA A 311 10.17 -7.25 14.25
C ALA A 311 9.92 -8.75 14.49
N LYS A 312 10.32 -9.22 15.66
CA LYS A 312 9.83 -10.46 16.27
C LYS A 312 8.99 -10.07 17.48
N ILE A 313 7.71 -10.45 17.47
CA ILE A 313 6.74 -10.18 18.54
C ILE A 313 6.62 -11.42 19.42
N ASN A 314 6.42 -11.23 20.72
CA ASN A 314 6.11 -12.32 21.64
C ASN A 314 4.59 -12.51 21.79
N ASP A 315 4.18 -13.59 22.45
CA ASP A 315 2.76 -13.95 22.63
C ASP A 315 1.93 -12.93 23.43
N VAL A 316 2.57 -11.90 24.01
CA VAL A 316 1.88 -10.82 24.74
C VAL A 316 1.99 -9.47 24.02
N GLY A 317 2.42 -9.42 22.76
CA GLY A 317 2.49 -8.18 21.97
C GLY A 317 3.71 -7.30 22.22
N GLY A 318 4.75 -7.82 22.87
CA GLY A 318 6.03 -7.13 23.05
C GLY A 318 7.02 -7.41 21.92
N ILE A 319 7.70 -6.37 21.42
CA ILE A 319 8.81 -6.52 20.46
C ILE A 319 10.03 -7.11 21.19
N GLN A 320 10.42 -8.34 20.83
CA GLN A 320 11.63 -8.98 21.36
C GLN A 320 12.90 -8.49 20.66
N LYS A 321 12.80 -8.24 19.34
CA LYS A 321 13.93 -7.85 18.51
C LYS A 321 13.44 -7.19 17.23
N ILE A 322 14.17 -6.17 16.77
CA ILE A 322 14.03 -5.61 15.43
C ILE A 322 15.30 -5.95 14.64
N LYS A 323 15.14 -6.53 13.45
CA LYS A 323 16.22 -6.68 12.47
C LYS A 323 16.07 -5.60 11.42
N SER A 324 17.11 -4.80 11.23
CA SER A 324 17.11 -3.69 10.27
C SER A 324 18.18 -3.91 9.21
N ARG A 325 17.86 -3.57 7.95
CA ARG A 325 18.82 -3.59 6.84
C ARG A 325 18.68 -2.34 6.00
N THR A 326 19.76 -1.59 5.87
CA THR A 326 19.81 -0.32 5.14
C THR A 326 20.50 -0.47 3.79
N TYR A 327 19.98 0.22 2.78
CA TYR A 327 20.48 0.25 1.41
C TYR A 327 20.59 1.70 0.96
N GLN A 328 21.72 2.05 0.36
CA GLN A 328 21.88 3.33 -0.32
C GLN A 328 21.41 3.19 -1.77
N LEU A 329 20.47 4.03 -2.20
CA LEU A 329 19.90 4.01 -3.54
C LEU A 329 20.56 5.07 -4.44
N LEU A 330 20.85 6.25 -3.88
CA LEU A 330 21.53 7.37 -4.53
C LEU A 330 22.57 7.98 -3.59
N ARG A 331 23.72 8.45 -4.11
CA ARG A 331 24.80 9.07 -3.35
C ARG A 331 25.22 10.40 -3.93
#